data_AF-A0A535NS83-F1
#
_entry.id   AF-A0A535NS83-F1
#
_cell.length_a   1.000
_cell.length_b   1.000
_cell.length_c   1.000
_cell.angle_alpha   90.00
_cell.angle_beta   90.00
_cell.angle_gamma   90.00
#
_symmetry.space_group_name_H-M   'P 1'
#
loop_
_entity.id
_entity.type
_entity.pdbx_description
1 polymer ?
#
loop_
_entity_poly.entity_id
_entity_poly.type
_entity_poly.pdbx_seq_one_letter_code
_entity_poly.pdbx_strand_id
1 'polypeptide(L)'
;MTFPVEGWQSSAAVVMRQQAEQIVGEVHGAAAGDAERAWGQALATVSLDIDGRGFKEVGRRDPVIGSLQAEYHDLRPVLFHSPYEAACAFLIGHRITILQTRRIRARMAELAGVSITVADQTFHAFPEPRALLQLEQFPGVAGVKVERLHAAARAALEGMLVRDHLRALPETEAIQQLKTLPGIGDFFAQGILMRGAGLVDAVTDDDLTPRAIQLLYRLKDRPDHAAVLKRAEAWRPYRMWTVVLLNVWLRSQPPEVIGRRQIRHRRQ
;
A
#
# COMPACT_ATOMS: atom_id res chain seq x y z
N MET A 1 3.53 -3.41 -14.99
CA MET A 1 2.97 -2.42 -14.04
C MET A 1 2.96 -1.09 -14.74
N THR A 2 1.91 -0.27 -14.64
CA THR A 2 1.84 1.01 -15.35
C THR A 2 1.37 2.11 -14.42
N PHE A 3 2.16 3.18 -14.29
CA PHE A 3 1.96 4.19 -13.25
C PHE A 3 2.63 5.53 -13.58
N PRO A 4 2.15 6.65 -13.00
CA PRO A 4 2.93 7.89 -12.92
C PRO A 4 4.20 7.68 -12.12
N VAL A 5 5.32 8.15 -12.63
CA VAL A 5 6.60 8.11 -11.91
C VAL A 5 6.62 9.27 -10.91
N GLU A 6 6.99 8.99 -9.65
CA GLU A 6 7.15 10.05 -8.64
C GLU A 6 8.08 11.16 -9.15
N GLY A 7 7.73 12.41 -8.87
CA GLY A 7 8.29 13.59 -9.56
C GLY A 7 7.36 14.14 -10.65
N TRP A 8 6.40 13.33 -11.11
CA TRP A 8 5.24 13.78 -11.89
C TRP A 8 5.62 14.51 -13.19
N GLN A 9 6.64 13.99 -13.87
CA GLN A 9 7.10 14.49 -15.18
C GLN A 9 6.84 13.48 -16.30
N SER A 10 6.69 12.20 -15.96
CA SER A 10 6.41 11.13 -16.91
C SER A 10 5.63 9.99 -16.25
N SER A 11 5.17 9.06 -17.08
CA SER A 11 4.59 7.78 -16.65
C SER A 11 5.40 6.64 -17.25
N ALA A 12 5.41 5.50 -16.58
CA ALA A 12 6.16 4.33 -17.02
C ALA A 12 5.29 3.08 -17.06
N ALA A 13 5.58 2.21 -18.03
CA ALA A 13 5.21 0.80 -17.98
C ALA A 13 6.47 -0.01 -17.68
N VAL A 14 6.45 -0.78 -16.59
CA VAL A 14 7.55 -1.66 -16.19
C VAL A 14 7.12 -3.12 -16.39
N VAL A 15 7.87 -3.84 -17.22
CA VAL A 15 7.78 -5.30 -17.34
C VAL A 15 8.83 -5.89 -16.41
N MET A 16 8.42 -6.72 -15.46
CA MET A 16 9.31 -7.35 -14.49
C MET A 16 9.24 -8.87 -14.66
N ARG A 17 10.39 -9.53 -14.65
CA ARG A 17 10.51 -10.99 -14.78
C ARG A 17 11.53 -11.53 -13.78
N GLN A 18 11.25 -12.70 -13.24
CA GLN A 18 12.24 -13.47 -12.51
C GLN A 18 12.99 -14.39 -13.46
N GLN A 19 14.31 -14.33 -13.42
CA GLN A 19 15.23 -15.23 -14.13
C GLN A 19 16.16 -15.86 -13.09
N ALA A 20 15.89 -17.11 -12.73
CA ALA A 20 16.55 -17.78 -11.60
C ALA A 20 16.49 -16.92 -10.31
N GLU A 21 17.65 -16.50 -9.80
CA GLU A 21 17.77 -15.69 -8.58
C GLU A 21 17.75 -14.18 -8.84
N GLN A 22 17.61 -13.75 -10.10
CA GLN A 22 17.62 -12.35 -10.49
C GLN A 22 16.23 -11.87 -10.89
N ILE A 23 15.95 -10.61 -10.57
CA ILE A 23 14.79 -9.88 -11.07
C ILE A 23 15.28 -8.91 -12.12
N VAL A 24 14.84 -9.12 -13.35
CA VAL A 24 15.15 -8.25 -14.48
C VAL A 24 13.89 -7.48 -14.88
N GLY A 25 14.07 -6.33 -15.51
CA GLY A 25 12.93 -5.60 -16.04
C GLY A 25 13.28 -4.61 -17.13
N GLU A 26 12.24 -4.25 -17.86
CA GLU A 26 12.25 -3.29 -18.95
C GLU A 26 11.33 -2.13 -18.58
N VAL A 27 11.80 -0.90 -18.80
CA VAL A 27 11.05 0.33 -18.52
C VAL A 27 10.69 1.00 -19.84
N HIS A 28 9.40 1.26 -20.05
CA HIS A 28 8.87 1.89 -21.25
C HIS A 28 8.12 3.18 -20.91
N GLY A 29 8.15 4.17 -21.81
CA GLY A 29 7.40 5.43 -21.69
C GLY A 29 7.99 6.48 -20.74
N ALA A 30 8.88 6.09 -19.83
CA ALA A 30 9.56 7.01 -18.93
C ALA A 30 10.48 7.97 -19.69
N ALA A 31 10.58 9.22 -19.23
CA ALA A 31 11.63 10.13 -19.68
C ALA A 31 13.02 9.57 -19.32
N ALA A 32 14.06 9.94 -20.07
CA ALA A 32 15.40 9.37 -19.90
C ALA A 32 15.94 9.46 -18.46
N GLY A 33 15.61 10.53 -17.72
CA GLY A 33 16.01 10.71 -16.31
C GLY A 33 15.13 10.01 -15.28
N ASP A 34 13.99 9.44 -15.68
CA ASP A 34 12.99 8.83 -14.78
C ASP A 34 13.03 7.29 -14.80
N ALA A 35 13.79 6.67 -15.71
CA ALA A 35 13.80 5.21 -15.87
C ALA A 35 14.24 4.46 -14.60
N GLU A 36 15.32 4.92 -13.94
CA GLU A 36 15.78 4.34 -12.67
C GLU A 36 14.76 4.51 -11.55
N ARG A 37 14.12 5.68 -11.47
CA ARG A 37 13.07 5.94 -10.48
C ARG A 37 11.85 5.07 -10.72
N ALA A 38 11.43 4.90 -11.98
CA ALA A 38 10.35 3.99 -12.35
C ALA A 38 10.67 2.55 -11.97
N TRP A 39 11.91 2.10 -12.19
CA TRP A 39 12.36 0.78 -11.77
C TRP A 39 12.32 0.61 -10.25
N GLY A 40 12.85 1.58 -9.49
CA GLY A 40 12.79 1.58 -8.02
C GLY A 40 11.34 1.56 -7.50
N GLN A 41 10.44 2.33 -8.12
CA GLN A 41 9.02 2.35 -7.80
C GLN A 41 8.34 0.98 -8.08
N ALA A 42 8.71 0.30 -9.17
CA ALA A 42 8.24 -1.04 -9.47
C ALA A 42 8.75 -2.08 -8.45
N LEU A 43 10.04 -2.04 -8.09
CA LEU A 43 10.61 -2.89 -7.05
C LEU A 43 9.90 -2.67 -5.71
N ALA A 44 9.63 -1.42 -5.34
CA ALA A 44 8.88 -1.09 -4.14
C ALA A 44 7.46 -1.67 -4.15
N THR A 45 6.80 -1.66 -5.31
CA THR A 45 5.45 -2.21 -5.45
C THR A 45 5.39 -3.70 -5.06
N VAL A 46 6.48 -4.45 -5.22
CA VAL A 46 6.61 -5.86 -4.82
C VAL A 46 7.52 -6.07 -3.61
N SER A 47 7.82 -5.02 -2.83
CA SER A 47 8.69 -5.07 -1.64
C SER A 47 10.08 -5.67 -1.90
N LEU A 48 10.67 -5.35 -3.05
CA LEU A 48 12.03 -5.70 -3.44
C LEU A 48 13.01 -4.52 -3.36
N ASP A 49 12.51 -3.33 -3.01
CA ASP A 49 13.30 -2.14 -2.72
C ASP A 49 13.97 -2.16 -1.34
N ILE A 50 13.65 -3.18 -0.53
CA ILE A 50 14.17 -3.37 0.82
C ILE A 50 14.92 -4.70 0.88
N ASP A 51 16.10 -4.68 1.50
CA ASP A 51 16.84 -5.90 1.80
C ASP A 51 16.07 -6.78 2.80
N GLY A 52 15.49 -7.86 2.29
CA GLY A 52 14.72 -8.81 3.07
C GLY A 52 15.50 -10.04 3.52
N ARG A 53 16.82 -10.11 3.35
CA ARG A 53 17.62 -11.29 3.73
C ARG A 53 17.46 -11.66 5.20
N GLY A 54 17.30 -10.66 6.08
CA GLY A 54 17.08 -10.86 7.51
C GLY A 54 15.67 -11.30 7.90
N PHE A 55 14.71 -11.37 6.97
CA PHE A 55 13.31 -11.63 7.33
C PHE A 55 13.13 -13.01 7.98
N LYS A 56 13.87 -14.02 7.51
CA LYS A 56 13.86 -15.38 8.08
C LYS A 56 14.26 -15.44 9.55
N GLU A 57 15.05 -14.49 10.04
CA GLU A 57 15.44 -14.41 11.45
C GLU A 57 14.28 -14.03 12.37
N VAL A 58 13.20 -13.44 11.82
CA VAL A 58 11.95 -13.24 12.57
C VAL A 58 11.37 -14.59 12.98
N GLY A 59 11.27 -15.55 12.06
CA GLY A 59 10.72 -16.87 12.35
C GLY A 59 11.55 -17.71 13.32
N ARG A 60 12.86 -17.44 13.41
CA ARG A 60 13.73 -18.05 14.43
C ARG A 60 13.46 -17.51 15.83
N ARG A 61 13.13 -16.21 15.95
CA ARG A 61 12.78 -15.56 17.23
C ARG A 61 11.33 -15.84 17.64
N ASP A 62 10.45 -16.02 16.66
CA ASP A 62 9.03 -16.28 16.87
C ASP A 62 8.57 -17.48 16.01
N PRO A 63 8.52 -18.70 16.59
CA PRO A 63 8.18 -19.92 15.84
C PRO A 63 6.78 -19.91 15.23
N VAL A 64 5.84 -19.13 15.77
CA VAL A 64 4.51 -18.96 15.17
C VAL A 64 4.66 -18.23 13.84
N ILE A 65 5.44 -17.15 13.81
CA ILE A 65 5.73 -16.43 12.57
C ILE A 65 6.58 -17.27 11.62
N GLY A 66 7.54 -18.05 12.15
CA GLY A 66 8.33 -18.98 11.33
C GLY A 66 7.49 -20.02 10.60
N SER A 67 6.42 -20.49 11.24
CA SER A 67 5.44 -21.39 10.60
C SER A 67 4.71 -20.68 9.44
N LEU A 68 4.29 -19.42 9.63
CA LEU A 68 3.64 -18.63 8.57
C LEU A 68 4.62 -18.29 7.44
N GLN A 69 5.89 -18.03 7.74
CA GLN A 69 6.94 -17.80 6.73
C GLN A 69 7.12 -19.03 5.85
N ALA A 70 7.12 -20.23 6.44
CA ALA A 70 7.18 -21.48 5.68
C ALA A 70 5.92 -21.72 4.84
N GLU A 71 4.73 -21.53 5.42
CA GLU A 71 3.43 -21.74 4.76
C GLU A 71 3.22 -20.79 3.58
N TYR A 72 3.59 -19.52 3.74
CA TYR A 72 3.38 -18.46 2.74
C TYR A 72 4.66 -18.09 1.99
N HIS A 73 5.70 -18.93 2.01
CA HIS A 73 6.94 -18.75 1.26
C HIS A 73 7.58 -17.36 1.41
N ASP A 74 7.74 -16.89 2.65
CA ASP A 74 8.29 -15.59 2.99
C ASP A 74 7.56 -14.40 2.30
N LEU A 75 6.24 -14.55 2.05
CA LEU A 75 5.43 -13.54 1.37
C LEU A 75 5.64 -12.13 1.95
N ARG A 76 5.93 -11.20 1.05
CA ARG A 76 6.06 -9.77 1.35
C ARG A 76 4.84 -8.99 0.86
N PRO A 77 4.59 -7.78 1.39
CA PRO A 77 3.46 -6.96 0.96
C PRO A 77 3.54 -6.57 -0.53
N VAL A 78 2.41 -6.60 -1.22
CA VAL A 78 2.24 -5.88 -2.50
C VAL A 78 1.71 -4.48 -2.20
N LEU A 79 2.44 -3.46 -2.63
CA LEU A 79 2.16 -2.05 -2.34
C LEU A 79 1.38 -1.39 -3.50
N PHE A 80 0.92 -0.16 -3.25
CA PHE A 80 0.57 0.75 -4.34
C PHE A 80 1.85 1.28 -4.99
N HIS A 81 1.74 1.73 -6.24
CA HIS A 81 2.88 2.29 -6.96
C HIS A 81 3.44 3.54 -6.25
N SER A 82 2.59 4.35 -5.61
CA SER A 82 3.00 5.53 -4.84
C SER A 82 2.02 5.84 -3.69
N PRO A 83 2.41 6.68 -2.70
CA PRO A 83 1.49 7.21 -1.70
C PRO A 83 0.36 8.04 -2.32
N TYR A 84 0.63 8.75 -3.42
CA TYR A 84 -0.38 9.46 -4.20
C TYR A 84 -1.47 8.51 -4.73
N GLU A 85 -1.09 7.44 -5.44
CA GLU A 85 -2.07 6.47 -5.95
C GLU A 85 -2.82 5.77 -4.81
N ALA A 86 -2.15 5.49 -3.68
CA ALA A 86 -2.80 4.95 -2.49
C ALA A 86 -3.88 5.91 -1.96
N ALA A 87 -3.55 7.19 -1.79
CA ALA A 87 -4.49 8.22 -1.33
C ALA A 87 -5.71 8.31 -2.24
N CYS A 88 -5.50 8.37 -3.56
CA CYS A 88 -6.59 8.37 -4.54
C CYS A 88 -7.45 7.10 -4.44
N ALA A 89 -6.83 5.93 -4.29
CA ALA A 89 -7.55 4.67 -4.16
C ALA A 89 -8.43 4.61 -2.90
N PHE A 90 -7.93 5.09 -1.75
CA PHE A 90 -8.72 5.16 -0.52
C PHE A 90 -9.88 6.16 -0.64
N LEU A 91 -9.65 7.34 -1.21
CA LEU A 91 -10.67 8.37 -1.41
C LEU A 91 -11.79 7.89 -2.35
N ILE A 92 -11.43 7.31 -3.50
CA ILE A 92 -12.38 6.71 -4.45
C ILE A 92 -13.16 5.58 -3.77
N GLY A 93 -12.43 4.67 -3.10
CA GLY A 93 -12.99 3.46 -2.51
C GLY A 93 -13.80 3.66 -1.24
N HIS A 94 -13.84 4.88 -0.69
CA HIS A 94 -14.60 5.16 0.52
C HIS A 94 -16.09 4.81 0.34
N ARG A 95 -16.62 3.90 1.16
CA ARG A 95 -18.01 3.40 1.15
C ARG A 95 -18.44 2.63 -0.11
N ILE A 96 -17.51 2.11 -0.90
CA ILE A 96 -17.80 1.21 -2.03
C ILE A 96 -16.92 -0.04 -1.98
N THR A 97 -17.21 -1.03 -2.81
CA THR A 97 -16.44 -2.28 -2.85
C THR A 97 -15.06 -2.08 -3.48
N ILE A 98 -14.12 -2.97 -3.16
CA ILE A 98 -12.80 -3.02 -3.81
C ILE A 98 -12.94 -3.21 -5.32
N LEU A 99 -13.91 -4.02 -5.77
CA LEU A 99 -14.15 -4.26 -7.19
C LEU A 99 -14.63 -2.98 -7.91
N GLN A 100 -15.58 -2.25 -7.33
CA GLN A 100 -16.01 -0.96 -7.88
C GLN A 100 -14.87 0.06 -7.90
N THR A 101 -14.08 0.12 -6.83
CA THR A 101 -12.90 1.00 -6.75
C THR A 101 -11.91 0.72 -7.87
N ARG A 102 -11.60 -0.57 -8.11
CA ARG A 102 -10.70 -0.99 -9.19
C ARG A 102 -11.23 -0.61 -10.57
N ARG A 103 -12.53 -0.82 -10.82
CA ARG A 103 -13.17 -0.44 -12.10
C ARG A 103 -13.12 1.06 -12.34
N ILE A 104 -13.44 1.88 -11.34
CA ILE A 104 -13.37 3.34 -11.44
C ILE A 104 -11.95 3.79 -11.75
N ARG A 105 -10.94 3.27 -11.01
CA ARG A 105 -9.53 3.62 -11.25
C ARG A 105 -9.04 3.20 -12.63
N ALA A 106 -9.41 2.01 -13.10
CA ALA A 106 -9.06 1.54 -14.44
C ALA A 106 -9.67 2.45 -15.52
N ARG A 107 -10.95 2.81 -15.38
CA ARG A 107 -11.61 3.73 -16.32
C ARG A 107 -11.00 5.12 -16.29
N MET A 108 -10.57 5.59 -15.12
CA MET A 108 -9.90 6.88 -14.96
C MET A 108 -8.52 6.88 -15.61
N ALA A 109 -7.77 5.78 -15.50
CA ALA A 109 -6.51 5.58 -16.22
C ALA A 109 -6.73 5.60 -17.75
N GLU A 110 -7.73 4.88 -18.26
CA GLU A 110 -8.04 4.87 -19.70
C GLU A 110 -8.38 6.25 -20.27
N LEU A 111 -9.12 7.07 -19.52
CA LEU A 111 -9.65 8.35 -20.00
C LEU A 111 -8.71 9.54 -19.78
N ALA A 112 -7.88 9.50 -18.74
CA ALA A 112 -7.09 10.66 -18.31
C ALA A 112 -5.64 10.31 -17.96
N GLY A 113 -5.25 9.04 -18.11
CA GLY A 113 -3.89 8.57 -17.92
C GLY A 113 -3.08 8.54 -19.20
N VAL A 114 -1.75 8.54 -19.04
CA VAL A 114 -0.83 8.34 -20.16
C VAL A 114 -0.95 6.91 -20.69
N SER A 115 -1.08 6.80 -22.01
CA SER A 115 -1.08 5.53 -22.74
C SER A 115 0.36 5.13 -23.09
N ILE A 116 0.74 3.89 -22.82
CA ILE A 116 2.08 3.34 -23.07
C ILE A 116 1.93 1.98 -23.76
N THR A 117 2.49 1.86 -24.96
CA THR A 117 2.48 0.60 -25.73
C THR A 117 3.73 -0.22 -25.42
N VAL A 118 3.54 -1.50 -25.08
CA VAL A 118 4.60 -2.48 -24.84
C VAL A 118 4.25 -3.75 -25.60
N ALA A 119 5.12 -4.20 -26.52
CA ALA A 119 4.89 -5.40 -27.35
C ALA A 119 3.48 -5.46 -27.94
N ASP A 120 3.08 -4.39 -28.64
CA ASP A 120 1.77 -4.20 -29.29
C ASP A 120 0.55 -4.16 -28.36
N GLN A 121 0.76 -4.16 -27.03
CA GLN A 121 -0.30 -3.99 -26.04
C GLN A 121 -0.24 -2.60 -25.43
N THR A 122 -1.39 -1.93 -25.41
CA THR A 122 -1.54 -0.60 -24.81
C THR A 122 -1.95 -0.71 -23.35
N PHE A 123 -1.20 -0.06 -22.47
CA PHE A 123 -1.48 0.06 -21.05
C PHE A 123 -1.69 1.53 -20.67
N HIS A 124 -2.51 1.77 -19.66
CA HIS A 124 -2.77 3.12 -19.17
C HIS A 124 -2.27 3.29 -17.73
N ALA A 125 -1.44 4.30 -17.50
CA ALA A 125 -1.11 4.73 -16.14
C ALA A 125 -2.33 5.35 -15.48
N PHE A 126 -2.43 5.31 -14.14
CA PHE A 126 -3.36 6.21 -13.45
C PHE A 126 -3.02 7.68 -13.81
N PRO A 127 -3.97 8.63 -13.81
CA PRO A 127 -3.62 10.01 -14.13
C PRO A 127 -2.55 10.55 -13.19
N GLU A 128 -1.57 11.25 -13.74
CA GLU A 128 -0.64 12.02 -12.92
C GLU A 128 -1.37 13.20 -12.25
N PRO A 129 -0.80 13.79 -11.18
CA PRO A 129 -1.47 14.85 -10.44
C PRO A 129 -2.01 16.01 -11.29
N ARG A 130 -1.27 16.49 -12.30
CA ARG A 130 -1.74 17.59 -13.17
C ARG A 130 -2.92 17.18 -14.05
N ALA A 131 -2.89 15.97 -14.59
CA ALA A 131 -4.01 15.42 -15.36
C ALA A 131 -5.24 15.20 -14.48
N LEU A 132 -5.06 14.68 -13.25
CA LEU A 132 -6.15 14.51 -12.30
C LEU A 132 -6.82 15.84 -11.95
N LEU A 133 -6.06 16.94 -11.83
CA LEU A 133 -6.58 18.28 -11.57
C LEU A 133 -7.45 18.87 -12.69
N GLN A 134 -7.39 18.30 -13.90
CA GLN A 134 -8.26 18.71 -15.02
C GLN A 134 -9.63 18.01 -15.00
N LEU A 135 -9.81 17.01 -14.13
CA LEU A 135 -11.06 16.26 -14.05
C LEU A 135 -12.05 16.94 -13.11
N GLU A 136 -12.93 17.78 -13.65
CA GLU A 136 -13.98 18.44 -12.85
C GLU A 136 -15.04 17.47 -12.32
N GLN A 137 -15.27 16.36 -13.04
CA GLN A 137 -16.20 15.31 -12.66
C GLN A 137 -15.75 13.95 -13.21
N PHE A 138 -16.19 12.86 -12.58
CA PHE A 138 -15.93 11.52 -13.08
C PHE A 138 -17.08 10.54 -12.78
N PRO A 139 -17.57 9.75 -13.74
CA PRO A 139 -18.66 8.80 -13.51
C PRO A 139 -18.38 7.83 -12.36
N GLY A 140 -19.32 7.73 -11.42
CA GLY A 140 -19.18 6.89 -10.23
C GLY A 140 -18.34 7.48 -9.10
N VAL A 141 -17.88 8.74 -9.24
CA VAL A 141 -17.17 9.48 -8.20
C VAL A 141 -17.99 10.73 -7.84
N ALA A 142 -18.45 10.80 -6.59
CA ALA A 142 -19.17 11.99 -6.11
C ALA A 142 -18.28 13.25 -6.16
N GLY A 143 -18.86 14.42 -6.43
CA GLY A 143 -18.13 15.69 -6.55
C GLY A 143 -17.21 15.98 -5.36
N VAL A 144 -17.69 15.77 -4.12
CA VAL A 144 -16.87 15.93 -2.90
C VAL A 144 -15.63 15.02 -2.88
N LYS A 145 -15.66 13.86 -3.53
CA LYS A 145 -14.48 12.99 -3.67
C LYS A 145 -13.53 13.52 -4.75
N VAL A 146 -14.04 14.12 -5.83
CA VAL A 146 -13.22 14.79 -6.84
C VAL A 146 -12.44 15.96 -6.23
N GLU A 147 -13.08 16.79 -5.40
CA GLU A 147 -12.40 17.86 -4.65
C GLU A 147 -11.26 17.33 -3.77
N ARG A 148 -11.49 16.20 -3.08
CA ARG A 148 -10.46 15.55 -2.25
C ARG A 148 -9.34 14.92 -3.08
N LEU A 149 -9.67 14.37 -4.24
CA LEU A 149 -8.69 13.89 -5.21
C LEU A 149 -7.81 15.03 -5.73
N HIS A 150 -8.38 16.21 -5.97
CA HIS A 150 -7.61 17.41 -6.30
C HIS A 150 -6.70 17.84 -5.15
N ALA A 151 -7.17 17.79 -3.89
CA ALA A 151 -6.31 18.08 -2.74
C ALA A 151 -5.15 17.09 -2.63
N ALA A 152 -5.39 15.79 -2.85
CA ALA A 152 -4.32 14.78 -2.90
C ALA A 152 -3.35 15.03 -4.07
N ALA A 153 -3.84 15.45 -5.24
CA ALA A 153 -3.00 15.79 -6.39
C ALA A 153 -2.08 17.00 -6.08
N ARG A 154 -2.61 18.07 -5.47
CA ARG A 154 -1.80 19.23 -5.05
C ARG A 154 -0.74 18.82 -4.03
N ALA A 155 -1.13 18.05 -3.01
CA ALA A 155 -0.19 17.53 -2.02
C ALA A 155 0.92 16.65 -2.63
N ALA A 156 0.61 15.87 -3.67
CA ALA A 156 1.62 15.12 -4.42
C ALA A 156 2.60 16.06 -5.15
N LEU A 157 2.09 17.11 -5.82
CA LEU A 157 2.92 18.12 -6.49
C LEU A 157 3.80 18.92 -5.52
N GLU A 158 3.34 19.10 -4.27
CA GLU A 158 4.08 19.74 -3.18
C GLU A 158 5.06 18.79 -2.47
N GLY A 159 5.15 17.53 -2.90
CA GLY A 159 6.09 16.54 -2.34
C GLY A 159 5.59 15.81 -1.08
N MET A 160 4.39 16.12 -0.58
CA MET A 160 3.84 15.51 0.64
C MET A 160 3.45 14.03 0.46
N LEU A 161 3.14 13.60 -0.77
CA LEU A 161 2.75 12.22 -1.11
C LEU A 161 3.83 11.49 -1.94
N VAL A 162 5.09 11.67 -1.55
CA VAL A 162 6.28 11.00 -2.11
C VAL A 162 6.75 9.91 -1.15
N ARG A 163 7.15 8.75 -1.68
CA ARG A 163 7.50 7.56 -0.88
C ARG A 163 8.64 7.85 0.10
N ASP A 164 9.74 8.41 -0.41
CA ASP A 164 10.94 8.64 0.38
C ASP A 164 10.71 9.70 1.47
N HIS A 165 9.94 10.74 1.15
CA HIS A 165 9.53 11.76 2.13
C HIS A 165 8.78 11.11 3.31
N LEU A 166 7.75 10.32 3.04
CA LEU A 166 6.95 9.69 4.09
C LEU A 166 7.73 8.63 4.88
N ARG A 167 8.71 7.96 4.26
CA ARG A 167 9.60 7.00 4.94
C ARG A 167 10.63 7.67 5.84
N ALA A 168 11.04 8.90 5.52
CA ALA A 168 12.03 9.64 6.29
C ALA A 168 11.45 10.25 7.59
N LEU A 169 10.14 10.49 7.63
CA LEU A 169 9.45 11.03 8.79
C LEU A 169 9.27 9.98 9.90
N PRO A 170 9.29 10.39 11.19
CA PRO A 170 8.74 9.58 12.27
C PRO A 170 7.30 9.16 11.95
N GLU A 171 6.93 7.91 12.24
CA GLU A 171 5.62 7.34 11.88
C GLU A 171 4.45 8.24 12.32
N THR A 172 4.51 8.75 13.55
CA THR A 172 3.48 9.64 14.09
C THR A 172 3.36 10.95 13.32
N GLU A 173 4.48 11.54 12.88
CA GLU A 173 4.51 12.77 12.11
C GLU A 173 3.98 12.55 10.69
N ALA A 174 4.38 11.46 10.04
CA ALA A 174 3.85 11.08 8.73
C ALA A 174 2.32 10.89 8.77
N ILE A 175 1.80 10.24 9.81
CA ILE A 175 0.35 10.08 10.01
C ILE A 175 -0.34 11.43 10.21
N GLN A 176 0.19 12.33 11.04
CA GLN A 176 -0.42 13.65 11.23
C GLN A 176 -0.38 14.48 9.93
N GLN A 177 0.73 14.45 9.20
CA GLN A 177 0.85 15.12 7.90
C GLN A 177 -0.22 14.63 6.93
N LEU A 178 -0.40 13.31 6.79
CA LEU A 178 -1.41 12.72 5.90
C LEU A 178 -2.84 13.11 6.30
N LYS A 179 -3.12 13.24 7.61
CA LYS A 179 -4.44 13.63 8.13
C LYS A 179 -4.81 15.09 7.89
N THR A 180 -3.86 15.92 7.47
CA THR A 180 -4.16 17.30 7.05
C THR A 180 -4.95 17.33 5.73
N LEU A 181 -4.89 16.25 4.94
CA LEU A 181 -5.58 16.14 3.67
C LEU A 181 -7.09 15.85 3.86
N PRO A 182 -7.97 16.55 3.12
CA PRO A 182 -9.40 16.44 3.32
C PRO A 182 -9.92 15.02 3.01
N GLY A 183 -10.66 14.46 3.96
CA GLY A 183 -11.22 13.10 3.85
C GLY A 183 -10.23 11.97 4.18
N ILE A 184 -9.01 12.28 4.63
CA ILE A 184 -8.04 11.29 5.11
C ILE A 184 -8.08 11.25 6.64
N GLY A 185 -8.70 10.20 7.19
CA GLY A 185 -8.67 9.89 8.62
C GLY A 185 -7.59 8.86 8.97
N ASP A 186 -7.52 8.44 10.24
CA ASP A 186 -6.47 7.54 10.74
C ASP A 186 -6.29 6.27 9.90
N PHE A 187 -7.40 5.61 9.54
CA PHE A 187 -7.37 4.41 8.72
C PHE A 187 -6.78 4.65 7.32
N PHE A 188 -7.09 5.80 6.69
CA PHE A 188 -6.55 6.13 5.36
C PHE A 188 -5.09 6.56 5.48
N ALA A 189 -4.72 7.35 6.48
CA ALA A 189 -3.34 7.75 6.73
C ALA A 189 -2.44 6.53 6.95
N GLN A 190 -2.84 5.60 7.82
CA GLN A 190 -2.11 4.35 8.03
C GLN A 190 -2.05 3.51 6.74
N GLY A 191 -3.16 3.41 6.01
CA GLY A 191 -3.19 2.73 4.72
C GLY A 191 -2.20 3.32 3.70
N ILE A 192 -2.14 4.65 3.59
CA ILE A 192 -1.23 5.36 2.68
C ILE A 192 0.22 5.17 3.14
N LEU A 193 0.50 5.25 4.43
CA LEU A 193 1.85 5.07 4.95
C LEU A 193 2.34 3.62 4.77
N MET A 194 1.54 2.64 5.18
CA MET A 194 1.94 1.22 5.16
C MET A 194 1.87 0.59 3.77
N ARG A 195 0.90 0.98 2.92
CA ARG A 195 0.69 0.38 1.61
C ARG A 195 1.06 1.29 0.45
N GLY A 196 1.08 2.60 0.65
CA GLY A 196 1.58 3.57 -0.33
C GLY A 196 3.07 3.75 -0.19
N ALA A 197 3.55 4.23 0.97
CA ALA A 197 4.98 4.44 1.22
C ALA A 197 5.73 3.15 1.51
N GLY A 198 5.10 2.15 2.13
CA GLY A 198 5.71 0.83 2.32
C GLY A 198 6.68 0.78 3.49
N LEU A 199 6.26 1.26 4.66
CA LEU A 199 7.02 1.09 5.90
C LEU A 199 7.16 -0.39 6.24
N VAL A 200 8.38 -0.81 6.56
CA VAL A 200 8.73 -2.22 6.81
C VAL A 200 8.64 -2.55 8.29
N ASP A 201 9.02 -1.59 9.15
CA ASP A 201 9.09 -1.76 10.59
C ASP A 201 7.98 -0.99 11.31
N ALA A 202 6.72 -1.29 11.01
CA ALA A 202 5.56 -0.65 11.62
C ALA A 202 4.47 -1.69 11.94
N VAL A 203 3.53 -1.32 12.81
CA VAL A 203 2.40 -2.16 13.20
C VAL A 203 1.11 -1.38 12.95
N THR A 204 0.19 -1.96 12.18
CA THR A 204 -1.10 -1.32 11.91
C THR A 204 -2.02 -1.39 13.12
N ASP A 205 -2.78 -0.31 13.34
CA ASP A 205 -3.84 -0.30 14.34
C ASP A 205 -5.15 -0.82 13.71
N ASP A 206 -5.21 -2.14 13.53
CA ASP A 206 -6.30 -2.83 12.86
C ASP A 206 -6.92 -3.95 13.71
N ASP A 207 -8.08 -4.45 13.27
CA ASP A 207 -8.78 -5.50 14.02
C ASP A 207 -8.32 -6.93 13.71
N LEU A 208 -7.67 -7.15 12.57
CA LEU A 208 -7.25 -8.46 12.11
C LEU A 208 -6.00 -8.93 12.84
N THR A 209 -5.01 -8.06 13.01
CA THR A 209 -3.73 -8.39 13.65
C THR A 209 -3.91 -8.95 15.07
N PRO A 210 -4.65 -8.30 15.99
CA PRO A 210 -4.85 -8.84 17.33
C PRO A 210 -5.65 -10.15 17.32
N ARG A 211 -6.59 -10.32 16.37
CA ARG A 211 -7.37 -11.55 16.24
C ARG A 211 -6.51 -12.71 15.73
N ALA A 212 -5.64 -12.48 14.76
CA ALA A 212 -4.68 -13.46 14.28
C ALA A 212 -3.74 -13.90 15.41
N ILE A 213 -3.22 -12.95 16.19
CA ILE A 213 -2.37 -13.23 17.36
C ILE A 213 -3.14 -14.05 18.41
N GLN A 214 -4.39 -13.69 18.72
CA GLN A 214 -5.18 -14.45 19.68
C GLN A 214 -5.26 -15.93 19.29
N LEU A 215 -5.61 -16.21 18.04
CA LEU A 215 -5.84 -17.56 17.55
C LEU A 215 -4.55 -18.37 17.42
N LEU A 216 -3.54 -17.82 16.76
CA LEU A 216 -2.27 -18.53 16.49
C LEU A 216 -1.47 -18.79 17.76
N TYR A 217 -1.49 -17.86 18.72
CA TYR A 217 -0.79 -17.99 19.99
C TYR A 217 -1.67 -18.61 21.08
N ARG A 218 -2.89 -19.06 20.75
CA ARG A 218 -3.85 -19.71 21.66
C ARG A 218 -4.10 -18.90 22.94
N LEU A 219 -4.21 -17.58 22.79
CA LEU A 219 -4.47 -16.69 23.91
C LEU A 219 -5.94 -16.79 24.33
N LYS A 220 -6.18 -16.80 25.64
CA LYS A 220 -7.54 -16.77 26.21
C LYS A 220 -8.30 -15.54 25.72
N ASP A 221 -7.69 -14.37 25.85
CA ASP A 221 -8.28 -13.09 25.50
C ASP A 221 -7.60 -12.47 24.28
N ARG A 222 -8.35 -11.64 23.55
CA ARG A 222 -7.81 -10.88 22.43
C ARG A 222 -6.83 -9.84 22.97
N PRO A 223 -5.57 -9.80 22.50
CA PRO A 223 -4.59 -8.85 22.99
C PRO A 223 -5.02 -7.43 22.63
N ASP A 224 -4.78 -6.48 23.54
CA ASP A 224 -4.90 -5.06 23.25
C ASP A 224 -3.70 -4.55 22.43
N HIS A 225 -3.75 -3.29 22.02
CA HIS A 225 -2.71 -2.68 21.20
C HIS A 225 -1.31 -2.73 21.87
N ALA A 226 -1.24 -2.52 23.18
CA ALA A 226 0.03 -2.56 23.92
C ALA A 226 0.64 -3.97 23.93
N ALA A 227 -0.18 -4.99 24.11
CA ALA A 227 0.24 -6.38 24.04
C ALA A 227 0.67 -6.80 22.61
N VAL A 228 0.00 -6.27 21.58
CA VAL A 228 0.44 -6.46 20.18
C VAL A 228 1.81 -5.83 19.96
N LEU A 229 2.02 -4.58 20.34
CA LEU A 229 3.30 -3.89 20.19
C LEU A 229 4.44 -4.62 20.93
N LYS A 230 4.19 -5.06 22.17
CA LYS A 230 5.18 -5.81 22.96
C LYS A 230 5.62 -7.09 22.24
N ARG A 231 4.69 -7.80 21.61
CA ARG A 231 5.00 -9.00 20.83
C ARG A 231 5.76 -8.66 19.55
N ALA A 232 5.36 -7.57 18.90
CA ALA A 232 5.96 -7.12 17.66
C ALA A 232 7.44 -6.74 17.77
N GLU A 233 7.96 -6.47 18.97
CA GLU A 233 9.40 -6.26 19.18
C GLU A 233 10.25 -7.45 18.69
N ALA A 234 9.77 -8.68 18.81
CA ALA A 234 10.46 -9.86 18.27
C ALA A 234 10.52 -9.89 16.74
N TRP A 235 9.69 -9.09 16.06
CA TRP A 235 9.56 -9.08 14.60
C TRP A 235 10.39 -7.98 13.94
N ARG A 236 11.05 -7.11 14.71
CA ARG A 236 11.92 -6.08 14.15
C ARG A 236 13.05 -6.67 13.32
N PRO A 237 13.48 -6.02 12.21
CA PRO A 237 12.94 -4.78 11.66
C PRO A 237 11.78 -4.98 10.65
N TYR A 238 11.10 -6.13 10.66
CA TYR A 238 10.10 -6.54 9.66
C TYR A 238 8.69 -6.68 10.25
N ARG A 239 8.33 -5.79 11.18
CA ARG A 239 7.02 -5.81 11.86
C ARG A 239 5.85 -5.79 10.88
N MET A 240 5.89 -4.94 9.85
CA MET A 240 4.79 -4.80 8.89
C MET A 240 4.66 -6.02 7.98
N TRP A 241 5.78 -6.65 7.60
CA TRP A 241 5.76 -7.88 6.80
C TRP A 241 5.16 -9.03 7.60
N THR A 242 5.48 -9.12 8.89
CA THR A 242 4.89 -10.09 9.82
C THR A 242 3.39 -9.87 9.99
N VAL A 243 2.96 -8.62 10.14
CA VAL A 243 1.54 -8.24 10.17
C VAL A 243 0.82 -8.68 8.88
N VAL A 244 1.46 -8.60 7.72
CA VAL A 244 0.87 -9.12 6.48
C VAL A 244 0.69 -10.63 6.52
N LEU A 245 1.66 -11.40 6.99
CA LEU A 245 1.51 -12.86 7.15
C LEU A 245 0.35 -13.22 8.08
N LEU A 246 0.25 -12.56 9.24
CA LEU A 246 -0.87 -12.73 10.19
C LEU A 246 -2.22 -12.43 9.52
N ASN A 247 -2.30 -11.36 8.74
CA ASN A 247 -3.52 -10.93 8.08
C ASN A 247 -3.90 -11.82 6.89
N VAL A 248 -2.93 -12.36 6.16
CA VAL A 248 -3.15 -13.35 5.10
C VAL A 248 -3.69 -14.63 5.70
N TRP A 249 -3.04 -15.13 6.75
CA TRP A 249 -3.49 -16.32 7.47
C TRP A 249 -4.92 -16.15 8.01
N LEU A 250 -5.23 -15.02 8.67
CA LEU A 250 -6.57 -14.84 9.21
C LEU A 250 -7.63 -14.81 8.11
N ARG A 251 -7.34 -14.19 6.96
CA ARG A 251 -8.27 -14.12 5.83
C ARG A 251 -8.45 -15.44 5.08
N SER A 252 -7.52 -16.39 5.22
CA SER A 252 -7.68 -17.75 4.67
C SER A 252 -8.56 -18.63 5.58
N GLN A 253 -8.85 -18.21 6.81
CA GLN A 253 -9.71 -18.94 7.72
C GLN A 253 -11.20 -18.80 7.35
N PRO A 254 -12.05 -19.76 7.73
CA PRO A 254 -13.49 -19.66 7.56
C PRO A 254 -14.09 -18.39 8.21
N PRO A 255 -15.19 -17.83 7.68
CA PRO A 255 -15.81 -16.60 8.21
C PRO A 255 -16.11 -16.62 9.71
N GLU A 256 -16.50 -17.77 10.24
CA GLU A 256 -16.76 -18.02 11.66
C GLU A 256 -15.51 -17.84 12.55
N VAL A 257 -14.33 -18.13 12.01
CA VAL A 257 -13.04 -17.98 12.71
C VAL A 257 -12.57 -16.53 12.70
N ILE A 258 -12.73 -15.84 11.56
CA ILE A 258 -12.40 -14.42 11.42
C ILE A 258 -13.21 -13.58 12.42
N GLY A 259 -14.47 -13.98 12.65
CA GLY A 259 -15.43 -13.23 13.44
C GLY A 259 -16.05 -12.07 12.65
N ARG A 260 -17.15 -11.50 13.17
CA ARG A 260 -17.73 -10.29 12.58
C ARG A 260 -16.73 -9.15 12.74
N ARG A 261 -16.48 -8.38 11.66
CA ARG A 261 -15.78 -7.09 11.77
C ARG A 261 -16.46 -6.27 12.85
N GLN A 262 -15.78 -6.07 13.98
CA GLN A 262 -16.21 -5.05 14.92
C GLN A 262 -16.03 -3.72 14.20
N ILE A 263 -17.13 -3.08 13.82
CA ILE A 263 -17.08 -1.69 13.42
C ILE A 263 -16.56 -0.97 14.65
N ARG A 264 -15.33 -0.44 14.61
CA ARG A 264 -14.80 0.40 15.68
C ARG A 264 -15.85 1.47 16.00
N HIS A 265 -16.54 1.32 17.12
CA HIS A 265 -17.33 2.40 17.69
C HIS A 265 -16.31 3.48 18.06
N ARG A 266 -16.29 4.58 17.29
CA ARG A 266 -15.57 5.78 17.69
C ARG A 266 -16.19 6.25 19.01
N ARG A 267 -15.37 6.32 20.06
CA ARG A 267 -15.71 7.10 21.25
C ARG A 267 -16.02 8.53 20.78
N GLN A 268 -17.15 9.05 21.28
CA GLN A 268 -17.63 10.41 21.06
C GLN A 268 -16.60 11.44 21.52
#